data_AF-A0A5S3WQ45-F1
#
_entry.id   AF-A0A5S3WQ45-F1
#
_cell.length_a   1.000
_cell.length_b   1.000
_cell.length_c   1.000
_cell.angle_alpha   90.00
_cell.angle_beta   90.00
_cell.angle_gamma   90.00
#
_symmetry.space_group_name_H-M   'P 1'
#
loop_
_entity.id
_entity.type
_entity.pdbx_description
1 polymer ?
#
loop_
_entity_poly.entity_id
_entity_poly.type
_entity_poly.pdbx_seq_one_letter_code
_entity_poly.pdbx_strand_id
1 'polypeptide(L)'
;MKYYIVKMCFFVVLLLWECEAFAELPVQVSKSGDYYFTLNVQLGNGTFINNIIFKREKINDRWLLQVRSDYQLAIEGRNSLRMTEYEELLHLLFEFIETQPLGNSVDRIQLDLGLVEDTQARLSDSLRSLVTTKKGVVSHKDKDVFKVVLNNLAGSELVSNTCKLVTNYKMRCDKPIVIGMNPIAFKSEFIGKPWSVLSSQEKIGLSEGLWFAVRLKPLDRE
;
A
#
# COMPACT_ATOMS: atom_id res chain seq x y z
N MET A 1 85.68 -21.12 -9.07
CA MET A 1 84.39 -21.23 -8.37
C MET A 1 83.51 -20.06 -8.81
N LYS A 2 82.41 -20.32 -9.53
CA LYS A 2 81.42 -19.30 -9.91
C LYS A 2 80.16 -19.58 -9.09
N TYR A 3 79.74 -18.62 -8.26
CA TYR A 3 78.50 -18.67 -7.51
C TYR A 3 77.35 -18.20 -8.41
N TYR A 4 76.32 -19.03 -8.59
CA TYR A 4 75.07 -18.64 -9.23
C TYR A 4 74.08 -18.21 -8.14
N ILE A 5 73.66 -16.94 -8.20
CA ILE A 5 72.57 -16.39 -7.37
C ILE A 5 71.27 -16.70 -8.09
N VAL A 6 70.48 -17.64 -7.54
CA VAL A 6 69.12 -17.91 -7.99
C VAL A 6 68.21 -16.83 -7.40
N LYS A 7 67.75 -15.89 -8.23
CA LYS A 7 66.68 -14.94 -7.86
C LYS A 7 65.36 -15.70 -7.76
N MET A 8 64.88 -15.89 -6.53
CA MET A 8 63.57 -16.44 -6.22
C MET A 8 62.53 -15.31 -6.39
N CYS A 9 61.78 -15.33 -7.50
CA CYS A 9 60.63 -14.44 -7.69
C CYS A 9 59.43 -15.02 -6.93
N PHE A 10 59.10 -14.45 -5.78
CA PHE A 10 57.83 -14.69 -5.11
C PHE A 10 56.71 -13.96 -5.87
N PHE A 11 55.88 -14.72 -6.59
CA PHE A 11 54.61 -14.24 -7.10
C PHE A 11 53.64 -14.10 -5.93
N VAL A 12 53.34 -12.87 -5.52
CA VAL A 12 52.23 -12.57 -4.60
C VAL A 12 50.96 -12.54 -5.44
N VAL A 13 50.17 -13.62 -5.38
CA VAL A 13 48.84 -13.68 -5.96
C VAL A 13 47.89 -12.96 -5.00
N LEU A 14 47.60 -11.70 -5.28
CA LEU A 14 46.51 -10.95 -4.63
C LEU A 14 45.19 -11.49 -5.17
N LEU A 15 44.55 -12.38 -4.39
CA LEU A 15 43.15 -12.75 -4.56
C LEU A 15 42.31 -11.54 -4.16
N LEU A 16 41.91 -10.74 -5.15
CA LEU A 16 40.82 -9.77 -5.01
C LEU A 16 39.54 -10.59 -4.82
N TRP A 17 39.12 -10.78 -3.57
CA TRP A 17 37.75 -11.14 -3.26
C TRP A 17 36.88 -9.94 -3.64
N GLU A 18 36.27 -10.01 -4.81
CA GLU A 18 35.14 -9.18 -5.16
C GLU A 18 34.04 -9.47 -4.13
N CYS A 19 33.91 -8.57 -3.17
CA CYS A 19 32.77 -8.53 -2.27
C CYS A 19 31.59 -8.10 -3.15
N GLU A 20 30.90 -9.06 -3.77
CA GLU A 20 29.60 -8.83 -4.36
C GLU A 20 28.70 -8.37 -3.22
N ALA A 21 28.48 -7.06 -3.12
CA ALA A 21 27.44 -6.50 -2.27
C ALA A 21 26.12 -7.06 -2.80
N PHE A 22 25.60 -8.10 -2.14
CA PHE A 22 24.27 -8.61 -2.41
C PHE A 22 23.31 -7.44 -2.23
N ALA A 23 22.81 -6.90 -3.34
CA ALA A 23 21.75 -5.91 -3.31
C ALA A 23 20.56 -6.55 -2.59
N GLU A 24 20.14 -5.94 -1.49
CA GLU A 24 18.94 -6.40 -0.80
C GLU A 24 17.78 -6.35 -1.80
N LEU A 25 17.01 -7.45 -1.85
CA LEU A 25 15.84 -7.51 -2.73
C LEU A 25 14.84 -6.41 -2.31
N PRO A 26 14.21 -5.73 -3.28
CA PRO A 26 13.29 -4.62 -2.99
C PRO A 26 12.05 -5.08 -2.22
N VAL A 27 11.72 -6.38 -2.24
CA VAL A 27 10.66 -6.99 -1.43
C VAL A 27 11.26 -8.11 -0.58
N GLN A 28 11.06 -8.04 0.74
CA GLN A 28 11.56 -9.01 1.71
C GLN A 28 10.40 -9.64 2.46
N VAL A 29 10.43 -10.97 2.63
CA VAL A 29 9.44 -11.69 3.46
C VAL A 29 9.89 -11.63 4.92
N SER A 30 9.17 -10.90 5.75
CA SER A 30 9.44 -10.82 7.20
C SER A 30 8.78 -11.95 7.99
N LYS A 31 7.67 -12.49 7.47
CA LYS A 31 6.99 -13.66 8.04
C LYS A 31 6.27 -14.44 6.93
N SER A 32 6.21 -15.75 7.05
CA SER A 32 5.42 -16.61 6.17
C SER A 32 4.64 -17.66 6.96
N GLY A 33 3.59 -18.18 6.33
CA GLY A 33 2.89 -19.39 6.74
C GLY A 33 2.13 -19.98 5.55
N ASP A 34 1.37 -21.05 5.79
CA ASP A 34 0.76 -21.86 4.71
C ASP A 34 -0.13 -21.06 3.75
N TYR A 35 -0.69 -19.94 4.20
CA TYR A 35 -1.61 -19.11 3.40
C TYR A 35 -1.39 -17.61 3.59
N TYR A 36 -0.19 -17.19 3.99
CA TYR A 36 0.13 -15.76 4.08
C TYR A 36 1.63 -15.45 4.04
N PHE A 37 1.91 -14.21 3.64
CA PHE A 37 3.18 -13.54 3.82
C PHE A 37 2.97 -12.19 4.50
N THR A 38 3.94 -11.80 5.31
CA THR A 38 4.18 -10.42 5.71
C THR A 38 5.42 -9.94 4.94
N LEU A 39 5.29 -8.80 4.27
CA LEU A 39 6.27 -8.24 3.35
C LEU A 39 6.74 -6.89 3.86
N ASN A 40 8.04 -6.65 3.71
CA ASN A 40 8.67 -5.34 3.82
C ASN A 40 9.16 -4.95 2.43
N VAL A 41 9.01 -3.68 2.07
CA VAL A 41 9.35 -3.16 0.75
C VAL A 41 10.26 -1.96 0.89
N GLN A 42 11.36 -1.95 0.13
CA GLN A 42 12.23 -0.79 -0.05
C GLN A 42 12.00 -0.23 -1.45
N LEU A 43 11.55 1.01 -1.53
CA LEU A 43 11.41 1.73 -2.80
C LEU A 43 12.77 2.25 -3.28
N GLY A 44 12.91 2.49 -4.58
CA GLY A 44 14.14 2.99 -5.20
C GLY A 44 14.58 4.37 -4.70
N ASN A 45 13.67 5.12 -4.10
CA ASN A 45 14.00 6.39 -3.43
C ASN A 45 14.46 6.24 -1.97
N GLY A 46 14.59 5.01 -1.47
CA GLY A 46 15.01 4.70 -0.10
C GLY A 46 13.87 4.66 0.94
N THR A 47 12.62 4.87 0.54
CA THR A 47 11.49 4.70 1.47
C THR A 47 11.33 3.23 1.84
N PHE A 48 11.27 2.95 3.14
CA PHE A 48 10.93 1.63 3.67
C PHE A 48 9.48 1.55 4.13
N ILE A 49 8.80 0.48 3.74
CA ILE A 49 7.40 0.20 4.07
C ILE A 49 7.33 -1.21 4.67
N ASN A 50 6.84 -1.30 5.89
CA ASN A 50 6.85 -2.54 6.68
C ASN A 50 5.44 -3.06 6.91
N ASN A 51 5.33 -4.38 7.12
CA ASN A 51 4.09 -5.08 7.50
C ASN A 51 2.96 -5.05 6.45
N ILE A 52 3.30 -5.15 5.16
CA ILE A 52 2.30 -5.41 4.12
C ILE A 52 1.90 -6.87 4.18
N ILE A 53 0.60 -7.18 4.11
CA ILE A 53 0.12 -8.57 4.27
C ILE A 53 -0.45 -9.07 2.96
N PHE A 54 0.04 -10.20 2.48
CA PHE A 54 -0.60 -10.96 1.41
C PHE A 54 -1.13 -12.27 1.98
N LYS A 55 -2.44 -12.53 1.92
CA LYS A 55 -3.05 -13.71 2.56
C LYS A 55 -4.26 -14.25 1.83
N ARG A 56 -4.58 -15.52 2.08
CA ARG A 56 -5.85 -16.12 1.66
C ARG A 56 -6.93 -15.94 2.75
N GLU A 57 -8.07 -15.37 2.39
CA GLU A 57 -9.24 -15.25 3.25
C GLU A 57 -9.93 -16.61 3.44
N LYS A 58 -10.12 -17.05 4.69
CA LYS A 58 -10.71 -18.37 5.01
C LYS A 58 -12.13 -18.60 4.48
N ILE A 59 -12.94 -17.55 4.38
CA ILE A 59 -14.39 -17.67 4.12
C ILE A 59 -14.69 -17.86 2.63
N ASN A 60 -13.89 -17.27 1.74
CA ASN A 60 -14.15 -17.24 0.30
C ASN A 60 -12.95 -17.70 -0.54
N ASP A 61 -11.89 -18.16 0.11
CA ASP A 61 -10.65 -18.60 -0.53
C ASP A 61 -9.99 -17.55 -1.44
N ARG A 62 -10.24 -16.27 -1.17
CA ARG A 62 -9.74 -15.14 -1.95
C ARG A 62 -8.38 -14.67 -1.46
N TRP A 63 -7.51 -14.32 -2.39
CA TRP A 63 -6.22 -13.70 -2.10
C TRP A 63 -6.35 -12.19 -1.93
N LEU A 64 -5.87 -11.71 -0.81
CA LEU A 64 -6.01 -10.33 -0.37
C LEU A 64 -4.63 -9.74 -0.10
N LEU A 65 -4.36 -8.62 -0.77
CA LEU A 65 -3.22 -7.74 -0.47
C LEU A 65 -3.71 -6.62 0.46
N GLN A 66 -3.16 -6.52 1.66
CA GLN A 66 -3.50 -5.52 2.67
C GLN A 66 -2.34 -4.56 2.90
N VAL A 67 -2.58 -3.30 2.56
CA VAL A 67 -1.68 -2.17 2.81
C VAL A 67 -2.43 -1.23 3.77
N ARG A 68 -2.46 -1.62 5.06
CA ARG A 68 -3.34 -1.01 6.08
C ARG A 68 -2.68 -0.83 7.45
N SER A 69 -2.80 0.36 8.04
CA SER A 69 -2.23 0.75 9.34
C SER A 69 -2.86 0.02 10.53
N ASP A 70 -4.13 -0.36 10.44
CA ASP A 70 -4.75 -1.18 11.49
C ASP A 70 -4.21 -2.62 11.53
N TYR A 71 -3.39 -2.99 10.56
CA TYR A 71 -2.54 -4.18 10.54
C TYR A 71 -1.05 -3.85 10.73
N GLN A 72 -0.74 -2.75 11.42
CA GLN A 72 0.63 -2.31 11.75
C GLN A 72 1.50 -1.95 10.54
N LEU A 73 0.89 -1.65 9.38
CA LEU A 73 1.61 -1.03 8.27
C LEU A 73 2.34 0.23 8.78
N ALA A 74 3.64 0.32 8.48
CA ALA A 74 4.45 1.48 8.82
C ALA A 74 5.25 1.93 7.60
N ILE A 75 5.25 3.23 7.34
CA ILE A 75 6.14 3.86 6.36
C ILE A 75 7.21 4.58 7.19
N GLU A 76 8.48 4.30 6.96
CA GLU A 76 9.53 4.84 7.80
C GLU A 76 9.61 6.38 7.69
N GLY A 77 9.55 7.06 8.83
CA GLY A 77 9.64 8.52 8.92
C GLY A 77 8.41 9.31 8.48
N ARG A 78 7.29 8.67 8.08
CA ARG A 78 6.07 9.37 7.62
C ARG A 78 4.81 8.50 7.68
N ASN A 79 3.66 9.09 7.35
CA ASN A 79 2.34 8.44 7.44
C ASN A 79 1.70 8.15 6.08
N SER A 80 2.31 8.58 4.98
CA SER A 80 1.71 8.59 3.65
C SER A 80 2.76 8.50 2.55
N LEU A 81 2.32 8.08 1.36
CA LEU A 81 3.08 7.96 0.13
C LEU A 81 2.64 9.04 -0.86
N ARG A 82 3.58 9.47 -1.71
CA ARG A 82 3.26 10.17 -2.96
C ARG A 82 2.69 9.17 -3.97
N MET A 83 1.97 9.66 -4.97
CA MET A 83 1.36 8.79 -5.99
C MET A 83 2.40 7.90 -6.70
N THR A 84 3.56 8.46 -7.06
CA THR A 84 4.64 7.71 -7.73
C THR A 84 5.21 6.58 -6.88
N GLU A 85 5.32 6.80 -5.57
CA GLU A 85 5.83 5.81 -4.61
C GLU A 85 4.81 4.70 -4.38
N TYR A 86 3.53 5.05 -4.38
CA TYR A 86 2.44 4.07 -4.35
C TYR A 86 2.42 3.18 -5.60
N GLU A 87 2.62 3.76 -6.78
CA GLU A 87 2.69 3.00 -8.04
C GLU A 87 3.89 2.05 -8.05
N GLU A 88 5.07 2.54 -7.64
CA GLU A 88 6.26 1.72 -7.47
C GLU A 88 6.04 0.59 -6.46
N LEU A 89 5.45 0.90 -5.31
CA LEU A 89 5.10 -0.10 -4.30
C LEU A 89 4.23 -1.21 -4.89
N LEU A 90 3.15 -0.85 -5.58
CA LEU A 90 2.28 -1.86 -6.19
C LEU A 90 3.03 -2.68 -7.23
N HIS A 91 3.82 -2.04 -8.09
CA HIS A 91 4.62 -2.73 -9.09
C HIS A 91 5.51 -3.83 -8.46
N LEU A 92 6.30 -3.45 -7.45
CA LEU A 92 7.18 -4.38 -6.72
C LEU A 92 6.40 -5.52 -6.04
N LEU A 93 5.26 -5.21 -5.42
CA LEU A 93 4.42 -6.22 -4.76
C LEU A 93 3.84 -7.22 -5.76
N PHE A 94 3.34 -6.74 -6.91
CA PHE A 94 2.77 -7.63 -7.93
C PHE A 94 3.85 -8.48 -8.62
N GLU A 95 5.03 -7.92 -8.92
CA GLU A 95 6.18 -8.70 -9.40
C GLU A 95 6.56 -9.80 -8.41
N PHE A 96 6.68 -9.45 -7.13
CA PHE A 96 6.96 -10.43 -6.09
C PHE A 96 5.89 -11.53 -6.07
N ILE A 97 4.60 -11.18 -6.02
CA ILE A 97 3.49 -12.14 -5.94
C ILE A 97 3.46 -13.10 -7.13
N GLU A 98 3.72 -12.63 -8.36
CA GLU A 98 3.75 -13.49 -9.55
C GLU A 98 4.83 -14.59 -9.48
N THR A 99 5.91 -14.36 -8.73
CA THR A 99 6.97 -15.36 -8.53
C THR A 99 6.66 -16.39 -7.45
N GLN A 100 5.62 -16.16 -6.63
CA GLN A 100 5.33 -17.03 -5.49
C GLN A 100 4.40 -18.20 -5.86
N PRO A 101 4.63 -19.41 -5.30
CA PRO A 101 3.81 -20.59 -5.60
C PRO A 101 2.43 -20.56 -4.93
N LEU A 102 2.23 -19.72 -3.91
CA LEU A 102 1.01 -19.74 -3.09
C LEU A 102 -0.22 -19.14 -3.79
N GLY A 103 -0.05 -18.31 -4.82
CA GLY A 103 -1.17 -17.79 -5.58
C GLY A 103 -0.72 -16.67 -6.52
N ASN A 104 -0.98 -16.85 -7.81
CA ASN A 104 -0.61 -15.91 -8.88
C ASN A 104 -1.68 -14.84 -9.15
N SER A 105 -2.66 -14.70 -8.26
CA SER A 105 -3.77 -13.76 -8.44
C SER A 105 -4.08 -13.06 -7.14
N VAL A 106 -4.21 -11.74 -7.19
CA VAL A 106 -4.74 -10.93 -6.10
C VAL A 106 -6.21 -10.66 -6.42
N ASP A 107 -7.15 -11.07 -5.57
CA ASP A 107 -8.58 -10.80 -5.78
C ASP A 107 -8.96 -9.39 -5.30
N ARG A 108 -8.25 -8.88 -4.30
CA ARG A 108 -8.54 -7.59 -3.66
C ARG A 108 -7.27 -6.93 -3.17
N ILE A 109 -7.22 -5.62 -3.36
CA ILE A 109 -6.24 -4.75 -2.71
C ILE A 109 -7.01 -3.90 -1.69
N GLN A 110 -6.66 -4.04 -0.42
CA GLN A 110 -7.15 -3.20 0.67
C GLN A 110 -6.12 -2.13 1.00
N LEU A 111 -6.55 -0.87 0.95
CA LEU A 111 -5.71 0.29 1.14
C LEU A 111 -6.27 1.16 2.25
N ASP A 112 -5.39 1.71 3.08
CA ASP A 112 -5.76 2.79 3.98
C ASP A 112 -6.23 4.02 3.21
N LEU A 113 -7.27 4.68 3.73
CA LEU A 113 -7.85 5.87 3.11
C LEU A 113 -6.85 7.05 3.07
N GLY A 114 -5.96 7.12 4.06
CA GLY A 114 -4.90 8.12 4.16
C GLY A 114 -3.55 7.69 3.60
N LEU A 115 -3.47 6.55 2.90
CA LEU A 115 -2.18 6.00 2.44
C LEU A 115 -1.46 6.93 1.45
N VAL A 116 -2.20 7.62 0.59
CA VAL A 116 -1.65 8.45 -0.49
C VAL A 116 -2.01 9.91 -0.29
N GLU A 117 -1.00 10.78 -0.24
CA GLU A 117 -1.10 12.21 0.13
C GLU A 117 -2.15 12.95 -0.70
N ASP A 118 -2.06 12.85 -2.03
CA ASP A 118 -2.95 13.56 -2.94
C ASP A 118 -4.41 13.12 -2.79
N THR A 119 -4.62 11.82 -2.55
CA THR A 119 -5.94 11.25 -2.33
C THR A 119 -6.51 11.75 -1.01
N GLN A 120 -5.70 11.76 0.05
CA GLN A 120 -6.09 12.27 1.36
C GLN A 120 -6.41 13.77 1.33
N ALA A 121 -5.62 14.57 0.62
CA ALA A 121 -5.85 16.01 0.46
C ALA A 121 -7.19 16.28 -0.23
N ARG A 122 -7.44 15.64 -1.38
CA ARG A 122 -8.68 15.78 -2.14
C ARG A 122 -9.93 15.33 -1.35
N LEU A 123 -9.79 14.24 -0.60
CA LEU A 123 -10.83 13.76 0.32
C LEU A 123 -11.11 14.78 1.43
N SER A 124 -10.06 15.32 2.04
CA SER A 124 -10.17 16.32 3.10
C SER A 124 -10.87 17.59 2.61
N ASP A 125 -10.55 18.06 1.40
CA ASP A 125 -11.19 19.24 0.80
C ASP A 125 -12.68 18.99 0.51
N SER A 126 -13.00 17.83 -0.09
CA SER A 126 -14.38 17.45 -0.39
C SER A 126 -15.22 17.32 0.88
N LEU A 127 -14.67 16.70 1.92
CA LEU A 127 -15.34 16.56 3.20
C LEU A 127 -15.47 17.91 3.91
N ARG A 128 -14.47 18.78 3.84
CA ARG A 128 -14.55 20.12 4.41
C ARG A 128 -15.69 20.93 3.79
N SER A 129 -15.86 20.85 2.46
CA SER A 129 -16.98 21.48 1.75
C SER A 129 -18.35 20.93 2.18
N LEU A 130 -18.45 19.61 2.42
CA LEU A 130 -19.67 19.02 2.95
C LEU A 130 -19.95 19.51 4.37
N VAL A 131 -18.94 19.48 5.24
CA VAL A 131 -19.06 19.81 6.66
C VAL A 131 -19.49 21.27 6.88
N THR A 132 -19.03 22.21 6.06
CA THR A 132 -19.42 23.63 6.18
C THR A 132 -20.88 23.90 5.85
N THR A 133 -21.51 23.04 5.04
CA THR A 133 -22.92 23.20 4.62
C THR A 133 -23.88 22.33 5.42
N LYS A 134 -23.37 21.31 6.13
CA LYS A 134 -24.18 20.35 6.87
C LYS A 134 -24.69 20.95 8.19
N LYS A 135 -25.97 20.70 8.47
CA LYS A 135 -26.65 21.17 9.70
C LYS A 135 -26.77 20.04 10.72
N GLY A 136 -26.97 20.41 11.98
CA GLY A 136 -27.16 19.47 13.09
C GLY A 136 -25.84 19.01 13.71
N VAL A 137 -25.81 17.77 14.20
CA VAL A 137 -24.67 17.20 14.93
C VAL A 137 -24.02 16.04 14.19
N VAL A 138 -22.74 15.82 14.46
CA VAL A 138 -21.95 14.71 13.92
C VAL A 138 -22.51 13.38 14.43
N SER A 139 -22.76 12.46 13.51
CA SER A 139 -23.20 11.10 13.80
C SER A 139 -22.08 10.10 13.51
N HIS A 140 -22.12 8.93 14.16
CA HIS A 140 -21.06 7.93 14.04
C HIS A 140 -20.95 7.33 12.62
N LYS A 141 -22.05 7.29 11.84
CA LYS A 141 -22.08 6.67 10.51
C LYS A 141 -22.95 7.51 9.58
N ASP A 142 -22.37 8.60 9.11
CA ASP A 142 -23.09 9.54 8.27
C ASP A 142 -23.11 9.08 6.81
N LYS A 143 -24.31 8.91 6.25
CA LYS A 143 -24.51 8.39 4.89
C LYS A 143 -24.01 9.36 3.81
N ASP A 144 -24.10 10.67 4.04
CA ASP A 144 -23.66 11.65 3.04
C ASP A 144 -22.14 11.70 2.99
N VAL A 145 -21.49 11.65 4.15
CA VAL A 145 -20.04 11.51 4.27
C VAL A 145 -19.57 10.26 3.54
N PHE A 146 -20.21 9.11 3.79
CA PHE A 146 -19.87 7.86 3.10
C PHE A 146 -19.96 7.99 1.58
N LYS A 147 -21.03 8.63 1.06
CA LYS A 147 -21.19 8.87 -0.39
C LYS A 147 -20.11 9.79 -0.96
N VAL A 148 -19.77 10.87 -0.25
CA VAL A 148 -18.71 11.80 -0.69
C VAL A 148 -17.36 11.09 -0.75
N VAL A 149 -17.04 10.26 0.25
CA VAL A 149 -15.80 9.46 0.25
C VAL A 149 -15.80 8.48 -0.92
N LEU A 150 -16.87 7.71 -1.08
CA LEU A 150 -16.98 6.71 -2.15
C LEU A 150 -16.83 7.34 -3.55
N ASN A 151 -17.50 8.47 -3.80
CA ASN A 151 -17.43 9.16 -5.08
C ASN A 151 -16.03 9.72 -5.37
N ASN A 152 -15.35 10.25 -4.35
CA ASN A 152 -13.98 10.74 -4.50
C ASN A 152 -13.01 9.60 -4.82
N LEU A 153 -13.14 8.46 -4.13
CA LEU A 153 -12.32 7.28 -4.40
C LEU A 153 -12.58 6.71 -5.80
N ALA A 154 -13.84 6.51 -6.18
CA ALA A 154 -14.21 5.91 -7.46
C ALA A 154 -13.70 6.75 -8.67
N GLY A 155 -13.60 8.07 -8.53
CA GLY A 155 -13.05 8.98 -9.54
C GLY A 155 -11.62 9.45 -9.27
N SER A 156 -10.89 8.79 -8.36
CA SER A 156 -9.52 9.17 -8.00
C SER A 156 -8.50 8.65 -9.00
N GLU A 157 -7.40 9.39 -9.11
CA GLU A 157 -6.21 8.92 -9.84
C GLU A 157 -5.63 7.66 -9.22
N LEU A 158 -5.63 7.56 -7.88
CA LEU A 158 -5.22 6.36 -7.14
C LEU A 158 -5.86 5.10 -7.72
N VAL A 159 -7.19 5.07 -7.74
CA VAL A 159 -7.96 3.93 -8.24
C VAL A 159 -7.74 3.70 -9.74
N SER A 160 -7.72 4.77 -10.54
CA SER A 160 -7.45 4.67 -11.99
C SER A 160 -6.08 4.03 -12.26
N ASN A 161 -5.04 4.48 -11.55
CA ASN A 161 -3.67 4.04 -11.78
C ASN A 161 -3.46 2.63 -11.23
N THR A 162 -4.08 2.26 -10.10
CA THR A 162 -4.18 0.85 -9.68
C THR A 162 -4.73 -0.01 -10.80
N CYS A 163 -5.86 0.38 -11.39
CA CYS A 163 -6.53 -0.43 -12.42
C CYS A 163 -5.74 -0.55 -13.71
N LYS A 164 -4.94 0.46 -14.07
CA LYS A 164 -4.01 0.39 -15.21
C LYS A 164 -2.79 -0.46 -14.89
N LEU A 165 -2.24 -0.36 -13.68
CA LEU A 165 -1.05 -1.10 -13.29
C LEU A 165 -1.31 -2.61 -13.27
N VAL A 166 -2.43 -3.04 -12.69
CA VAL A 166 -2.75 -4.47 -12.55
C VAL A 166 -2.97 -5.19 -13.88
N THR A 167 -3.21 -4.47 -14.99
CA THR A 167 -3.29 -5.11 -16.32
C THR A 167 -1.98 -5.68 -16.80
N ASN A 168 -0.85 -5.14 -16.33
CA ASN A 168 0.47 -5.71 -16.62
C ASN A 168 0.66 -7.10 -16.00
N TYR A 169 -0.16 -7.44 -15.01
CA TYR A 169 -0.12 -8.69 -14.25
C TYR A 169 -1.35 -9.58 -14.54
N LYS A 170 -1.89 -9.49 -15.77
CA LYS A 170 -3.02 -10.31 -16.24
C LYS A 170 -4.27 -10.20 -15.35
N MET A 171 -4.45 -9.05 -14.70
CA MET A 171 -5.61 -8.74 -13.87
C MET A 171 -6.31 -7.47 -14.36
N ARG A 172 -7.55 -7.27 -13.93
CA ARG A 172 -8.32 -6.05 -14.19
C ARG A 172 -9.17 -5.72 -12.99
N CYS A 173 -9.46 -4.45 -12.79
CA CYS A 173 -10.46 -4.06 -11.80
C CYS A 173 -11.85 -4.60 -12.19
N ASP A 174 -12.56 -5.18 -11.23
CA ASP A 174 -13.95 -5.56 -11.41
C ASP A 174 -14.85 -4.31 -11.48
N LYS A 175 -15.93 -4.36 -12.25
CA LYS A 175 -16.94 -3.30 -12.23
C LYS A 175 -18.01 -3.63 -11.18
N PRO A 176 -18.36 -2.74 -10.24
CA PRO A 176 -17.79 -1.40 -9.99
C PRO A 176 -16.45 -1.42 -9.23
N ILE A 177 -15.56 -0.47 -9.55
CA ILE A 177 -14.11 -0.49 -9.21
C ILE A 177 -13.83 -0.50 -7.69
N VAL A 178 -14.59 0.27 -6.91
CA VAL A 178 -14.54 0.24 -5.43
C VAL A 178 -15.68 -0.64 -4.94
N ILE A 179 -15.33 -1.77 -4.34
CA ILE A 179 -16.32 -2.80 -3.94
C ILE A 179 -16.61 -2.82 -2.44
N GLY A 180 -15.82 -2.10 -1.64
CA GLY A 180 -15.92 -2.17 -0.19
C GLY A 180 -15.12 -1.09 0.50
N MET A 181 -15.64 -0.64 1.63
CA MET A 181 -15.02 0.32 2.53
C MET A 181 -15.59 0.04 3.92
N ASN A 182 -14.82 0.23 4.98
CA ASN A 182 -15.43 0.25 6.31
C ASN A 182 -16.29 1.50 6.49
N PRO A 183 -17.26 1.49 7.43
CA PRO A 183 -18.06 2.68 7.70
C PRO A 183 -17.16 3.86 8.05
N ILE A 184 -17.40 5.01 7.42
CA ILE A 184 -16.70 6.24 7.78
C ILE A 184 -17.16 6.67 9.17
N ALA A 185 -16.21 6.70 10.10
CA ALA A 185 -16.42 7.06 11.48
C ALA A 185 -15.59 8.29 11.84
N PHE A 186 -16.08 9.04 12.81
CA PHE A 186 -15.41 10.18 13.41
C PHE A 186 -14.83 9.78 14.77
N LYS A 187 -13.80 10.50 15.24
CA LYS A 187 -13.29 10.33 16.60
C LYS A 187 -14.41 10.56 17.62
N SER A 188 -14.38 9.79 18.70
CA SER A 188 -15.44 9.77 19.71
C SER A 188 -15.70 11.15 20.31
N GLU A 189 -14.67 12.00 20.47
CA GLU A 189 -14.83 13.34 21.03
C GLU A 189 -15.71 14.29 20.18
N PHE A 190 -15.89 13.98 18.89
CA PHE A 190 -16.68 14.82 17.98
C PHE A 190 -18.13 14.35 17.83
N ILE A 191 -18.47 13.13 18.26
CA ILE A 191 -19.84 12.62 18.15
C ILE A 191 -20.79 13.47 18.98
N GLY A 192 -21.91 13.89 18.38
CA GLY A 192 -22.90 14.78 19.01
C GLY A 192 -22.49 16.25 19.06
N LYS A 193 -21.29 16.62 18.58
CA LYS A 193 -20.89 18.02 18.41
C LYS A 193 -21.47 18.59 17.12
N PRO A 194 -21.63 19.92 17.00
CA PRO A 194 -22.01 20.55 15.74
C PRO A 194 -21.00 20.25 14.63
N TRP A 195 -21.48 20.05 13.41
CA TRP A 195 -20.63 19.79 12.23
C TRP A 195 -19.56 20.87 12.03
N SER A 196 -19.86 22.13 12.32
CA SER A 196 -18.92 23.25 12.21
C SER A 196 -17.63 23.09 12.99
N VAL A 197 -17.60 22.26 14.04
CA VAL A 197 -16.37 21.99 14.81
C VAL A 197 -15.33 21.22 13.99
N LEU A 198 -15.77 20.42 13.01
CA LEU A 198 -14.88 19.55 12.22
C LEU A 198 -14.09 20.30 11.13
N SER A 199 -14.53 21.48 10.69
CA SER A 199 -13.93 22.17 9.54
C SER A 199 -12.47 22.59 9.74
N SER A 200 -12.05 22.75 11.00
CA SER A 200 -10.68 23.10 11.39
C SER A 200 -9.87 21.93 11.91
N GLN A 201 -10.45 20.72 12.00
CA GLN A 201 -9.76 19.56 12.57
C GLN A 201 -8.86 18.89 11.54
N GLU A 202 -7.74 18.34 12.03
CA GLU A 202 -6.91 17.44 11.23
C GLU A 202 -7.76 16.25 10.74
N LYS A 203 -7.59 15.89 9.47
CA LYS A 203 -8.37 14.84 8.79
C LYS A 203 -9.89 15.00 8.95
N ILE A 204 -10.39 16.22 9.22
CA ILE A 204 -11.82 16.52 9.44
C ILE A 204 -12.41 15.71 10.63
N GLY A 205 -11.56 15.32 11.60
CA GLY A 205 -11.97 14.54 12.76
C GLY A 205 -12.36 13.08 12.47
N LEU A 206 -11.95 12.54 11.33
CA LEU A 206 -12.10 11.12 11.01
C LEU A 206 -11.32 10.24 12.00
N SER A 207 -11.84 9.04 12.28
CA SER A 207 -11.10 8.02 13.03
C SER A 207 -9.96 7.44 12.21
N GLU A 208 -8.96 6.86 12.87
CA GLU A 208 -7.91 6.10 12.20
C GLU A 208 -8.42 4.72 11.72
N GLY A 209 -7.63 4.03 10.88
CA GLY A 209 -7.95 2.68 10.38
C GLY A 209 -9.11 2.62 9.36
N LEU A 210 -9.44 3.75 8.73
CA LEU A 210 -10.36 3.78 7.60
C LEU A 210 -9.69 3.20 6.36
N TRP A 211 -10.38 2.30 5.65
CA TRP A 211 -9.83 1.58 4.49
C TRP A 211 -10.89 1.39 3.41
N PHE A 212 -10.43 1.25 2.18
CA PHE A 212 -11.24 0.85 1.03
C PHE A 212 -10.59 -0.31 0.28
N ALA A 213 -11.36 -0.99 -0.56
CA ALA A 213 -10.91 -2.13 -1.34
C ALA A 213 -11.21 -1.98 -2.82
N VAL A 214 -10.16 -2.19 -3.63
CA VAL A 214 -10.25 -2.35 -5.08
C VAL A 214 -10.36 -3.85 -5.36
N ARG A 215 -11.41 -4.27 -6.08
CA ARG A 215 -11.56 -5.68 -6.49
C ARG A 215 -10.88 -5.89 -7.81
N LEU A 216 -10.18 -7.00 -7.91
CA LEU A 216 -9.57 -7.46 -9.13
C LEU A 216 -10.23 -8.76 -9.60
N LYS A 217 -10.08 -9.02 -10.89
CA LYS A 217 -10.41 -10.28 -11.56
C LYS A 217 -9.29 -10.59 -12.55
N PRO A 218 -9.08 -11.86 -12.91
CA PRO A 218 -8.26 -12.18 -14.06
C PRO A 218 -8.75 -11.43 -15.31
N LEU A 219 -7.80 -11.01 -16.16
CA LEU A 219 -8.11 -10.75 -17.56
C LEU A 219 -8.52 -12.11 -18.14
N ASP A 220 -9.78 -12.26 -18.51
CA ASP A 220 -10.27 -13.47 -19.16
C ASP A 220 -9.35 -13.74 -20.37
N ARG A 221 -8.94 -15.00 -20.55
CA ARG A 221 -8.30 -15.40 -21.82
C ARG A 221 -9.41 -15.34 -22.86
N GLU A 222 -9.45 -14.27 -23.65
CA GLU A 222 -10.16 -14.28 -24.93
C GLU A 222 -9.63 -15.40 -25.83
#